data_AF-A0A2H0QZG3-F1
#
_entry.id   AF-A0A2H0QZG3-F1
#
_cell.length_a   1.000
_cell.length_b   1.000
_cell.length_c   1.000
_cell.angle_alpha   90.00
_cell.angle_beta   90.00
_cell.angle_gamma   90.00
#
_symmetry.space_group_name_H-M   'P 1'
#
loop_
_entity.id
_entity.type
_entity.pdbx_description
1 polymer ?
#
loop_
_entity_poly.entity_id
_entity_poly.type
_entity_poly.pdbx_seq_one_letter_code
_entity_poly.pdbx_strand_id
1 'polypeptide(L)'
;MLSYINFNYKISFFTLFLISAVIFCTPSYGTATDASKEALKKQLDMTFNKLLDDPSNIDITMEYANIAIQMEDYESAIPALERILFFNPELPRIKQELGVLYYKLNSYEMAKSYLNDALSSRNVPQEVVDNANKYLEKIQ
;
A
#
# COMPACT_ATOMS: atom_id res chain seq x y z
N MET A 1 -59.94 -55.77 -12.20
CA MET A 1 -59.45 -55.58 -13.57
C MET A 1 -58.27 -54.62 -13.49
N LEU A 2 -57.04 -55.15 -13.61
CA LEU A 2 -55.78 -54.43 -13.91
C LEU A 2 -55.32 -53.40 -12.85
N SER A 3 -54.05 -53.15 -12.60
CA SER A 3 -52.78 -53.84 -12.78
C SER A 3 -51.78 -53.01 -11.97
N TYR A 4 -50.76 -53.65 -11.44
CA TYR A 4 -49.57 -53.05 -10.83
C TYR A 4 -48.97 -51.93 -11.69
N ILE A 5 -48.59 -50.81 -11.07
CA ILE A 5 -47.41 -50.05 -11.49
C ILE A 5 -46.52 -49.84 -10.27
N ASN A 6 -45.32 -50.42 -10.38
CA ASN A 6 -44.24 -50.45 -9.41
C ASN A 6 -43.56 -49.08 -9.25
N PHE A 7 -43.18 -48.82 -8.00
CA PHE A 7 -41.84 -48.44 -7.54
C PHE A 7 -41.01 -47.51 -8.44
N ASN A 8 -40.82 -46.27 -7.98
CA ASN A 8 -39.49 -45.66 -7.92
C ASN A 8 -39.45 -44.56 -6.85
N TYR A 9 -39.04 -44.96 -5.65
CA TYR A 9 -38.58 -44.07 -4.60
C TYR A 9 -37.28 -43.41 -5.04
N LYS A 10 -37.32 -42.11 -5.39
CA LYS A 10 -36.18 -41.22 -5.17
C LYS A 10 -36.61 -40.17 -4.17
N ILE A 11 -36.35 -40.47 -2.90
CA ILE A 11 -36.29 -39.48 -1.81
C ILE A 11 -35.12 -38.56 -2.16
N SER A 12 -35.39 -37.48 -2.90
CA SER A 12 -34.47 -36.35 -2.97
C SER A 12 -34.85 -35.40 -1.85
N PHE A 13 -34.17 -35.61 -0.74
CA PHE A 13 -34.27 -34.87 0.52
C PHE A 13 -33.71 -33.46 0.31
N PHE A 14 -34.45 -32.56 -0.34
CA PHE A 14 -34.12 -31.12 -0.34
C PHE A 14 -35.32 -30.26 -0.73
N THR A 15 -36.46 -30.49 -0.07
CA THR A 15 -37.53 -29.50 -0.07
C THR A 15 -37.26 -28.47 1.02
N LEU A 16 -37.37 -27.20 0.63
CA LEU A 16 -37.75 -26.08 1.47
C LEU A 16 -36.63 -25.41 2.29
N PHE A 17 -35.91 -24.48 1.65
CA PHE A 17 -35.43 -23.28 2.34
C PHE A 17 -35.62 -22.04 1.45
N LEU A 18 -36.88 -21.72 1.18
CA LEU A 18 -37.30 -20.38 0.81
C LEU A 18 -37.41 -19.57 2.11
N ILE A 19 -36.34 -18.86 2.49
CA ILE A 19 -36.45 -17.72 3.39
C ILE A 19 -35.69 -16.55 2.75
N SER A 20 -36.50 -15.58 2.35
CA SER A 20 -36.15 -14.23 1.93
C SER A 20 -35.11 -13.58 2.84
N ALA A 21 -33.88 -13.47 2.36
CA ALA A 21 -32.95 -12.47 2.86
C ALA A 21 -33.11 -11.22 2.01
N VAL A 22 -33.97 -10.31 2.47
CA VAL A 22 -33.93 -8.91 2.06
C VAL A 22 -32.57 -8.39 2.50
N ILE A 23 -31.60 -8.38 1.58
CA ILE A 23 -30.30 -7.76 1.82
C ILE A 23 -30.56 -6.26 1.87
N PHE A 24 -30.53 -5.73 3.10
CA PHE A 24 -30.45 -4.32 3.40
C PHE A 24 -29.29 -3.70 2.62
N CYS A 25 -29.60 -3.06 1.48
CA CYS A 25 -28.75 -2.03 0.92
C CYS A 25 -28.87 -0.82 1.85
N THR A 26 -28.07 -0.81 2.93
CA THR A 26 -27.84 0.44 3.63
C THR A 26 -26.83 1.23 2.79
N PRO A 27 -27.09 2.50 2.46
CA PRO A 27 -26.05 3.35 1.92
C PRO A 27 -24.98 3.46 3.00
N SER A 28 -23.80 2.90 2.72
CA SER A 28 -22.62 3.10 3.55
C SER A 28 -22.40 4.61 3.67
N TYR A 29 -22.49 5.13 4.89
CA TYR A 29 -22.08 6.50 5.18
C TYR A 29 -20.59 6.57 4.91
N GLY A 30 -20.20 7.07 3.73
CA GLY A 30 -18.81 7.35 3.42
C GLY A 30 -18.24 8.19 4.54
N THR A 31 -17.30 7.62 5.28
CA THR A 31 -16.71 8.27 6.45
C THR A 31 -15.77 9.37 5.97
N ALA A 32 -15.50 10.40 6.78
CA ALA A 32 -14.59 11.50 6.39
C ALA A 32 -13.20 10.98 5.92
N THR A 33 -12.79 9.80 6.38
CA THR A 33 -11.58 9.11 5.93
C THR A 33 -11.66 8.61 4.49
N ASP A 34 -12.84 8.19 4.01
CA ASP A 34 -13.04 7.73 2.63
C ASP A 34 -12.97 8.91 1.64
N ALA A 35 -13.57 10.05 2.01
CA ALA A 35 -13.47 11.28 1.22
C ALA A 35 -12.03 11.82 1.16
N SER A 36 -11.29 11.73 2.26
CA SER A 36 -9.87 12.14 2.29
C SER A 36 -8.99 11.23 1.43
N LYS A 37 -9.21 9.91 1.48
CA LYS A 37 -8.48 8.95 0.64
C LYS A 37 -8.78 9.13 -0.84
N GLU A 38 -10.03 9.41 -1.20
CA GLU A 38 -10.40 9.70 -2.59
C GLU A 38 -9.75 10.99 -3.09
N ALA A 39 -9.69 12.04 -2.25
CA ALA A 39 -8.99 13.28 -2.60
C ALA A 39 -7.48 13.05 -2.81
N LEU A 40 -6.84 12.25 -1.95
CA LEU A 40 -5.43 11.88 -2.10
C LEU A 40 -5.19 11.06 -3.37
N LYS A 41 -6.08 10.11 -3.68
CA LYS A 41 -6.01 9.32 -4.91
C LYS A 41 -6.08 10.20 -6.14
N LYS A 42 -7.03 11.13 -6.17
CA LYS A 42 -7.17 12.10 -7.27
C LYS A 42 -5.92 12.97 -7.42
N GLN A 43 -5.32 13.40 -6.31
CA GLN A 43 -4.06 14.15 -6.32
C GLN A 43 -2.90 13.28 -6.82
N LEU A 44 -2.83 12.01 -6.42
CA LEU A 44 -1.82 11.05 -6.89
C LEU A 44 -1.91 10.91 -8.42
N ASP A 45 -3.11 10.69 -8.96
CA ASP A 45 -3.34 10.56 -10.42
C ASP A 45 -2.93 11.84 -11.17
N MET A 46 -3.26 13.02 -10.65
CA MET A 46 -2.83 14.30 -11.23
C MET A 46 -1.31 14.45 -11.20
N THR A 47 -0.68 14.10 -10.08
CA THR A 47 0.77 14.20 -9.90
C THR A 47 1.50 13.21 -10.80
N PHE A 48 0.95 12.01 -10.97
CA PHE A 48 1.47 11.00 -11.89
C PHE A 48 1.44 11.50 -13.34
N ASN A 49 0.35 12.14 -13.78
CA ASN A 49 0.30 12.71 -15.14
C ASN A 49 1.38 13.79 -15.34
N LYS A 50 1.60 14.68 -14.36
CA LYS A 50 2.68 15.66 -14.42
C LYS A 50 4.06 14.99 -14.47
N LEU A 51 4.23 13.87 -13.75
CA LEU A 51 5.48 13.10 -13.76
C LEU A 51 5.71 12.44 -15.12
N LEU A 52 4.66 12.04 -15.84
CA LEU A 52 4.79 11.52 -17.20
C LEU A 52 5.22 12.61 -18.19
N ASP A 53 4.76 13.85 -17.99
CA ASP A 53 5.13 14.99 -18.81
C ASP A 53 6.60 15.41 -18.61
N ASP A 54 7.09 15.37 -17.36
CA ASP A 54 8.50 15.60 -17.02
C ASP A 54 9.04 14.55 -16.02
N PRO A 55 9.47 13.37 -16.52
CA PRO A 55 9.96 12.30 -15.66
C PRO A 55 11.25 12.66 -14.94
N SER A 56 12.02 13.63 -15.43
CA SER A 56 13.29 14.03 -14.84
C SER A 56 13.13 14.98 -13.64
N ASN A 57 11.91 15.47 -13.43
CA ASN A 57 11.60 16.39 -12.35
C ASN A 57 11.59 15.71 -10.98
N ILE A 58 12.62 15.99 -10.19
CA ILE A 58 12.78 15.43 -8.85
C ILE A 58 11.70 15.94 -7.90
N ASP A 59 11.27 17.19 -8.03
CA ASP A 59 10.26 17.77 -7.14
C ASP A 59 8.90 17.10 -7.35
N ILE A 60 8.51 16.84 -8.60
CA ILE A 60 7.29 16.08 -8.91
C ILE A 60 7.41 14.63 -8.43
N THR A 61 8.59 14.01 -8.58
CA THR A 61 8.83 12.65 -8.08
C THR A 61 8.71 12.59 -6.56
N MET A 62 9.24 13.58 -5.84
CA MET A 62 9.09 13.71 -4.38
C MET A 62 7.63 13.92 -3.99
N GLU A 63 6.88 14.78 -4.69
CA GLU A 63 5.45 15.00 -4.43
C GLU A 63 4.67 13.70 -4.59
N TYR A 64 4.89 12.96 -5.69
CA TYR A 64 4.27 11.67 -5.95
C TYR A 64 4.56 10.66 -4.83
N ALA A 65 5.83 10.51 -4.44
CA ALA A 65 6.23 9.62 -3.36
C ALA A 65 5.53 9.96 -2.03
N ASN A 66 5.48 11.25 -1.68
CA ASN A 66 4.85 11.71 -0.44
C ASN A 66 3.34 11.41 -0.40
N ILE A 67 2.64 11.57 -1.51
CA ILE A 67 1.21 11.24 -1.59
C ILE A 67 1.02 9.71 -1.49
N ALA A 68 1.84 8.93 -2.20
CA ALA A 68 1.80 7.47 -2.12
C ALA A 68 2.05 6.96 -0.68
N ILE A 69 3.02 7.55 0.04
CA ILE A 69 3.27 7.23 1.46
C ILE A 69 2.06 7.56 2.33
N GLN A 70 1.42 8.71 2.13
CA GLN A 70 0.20 9.08 2.88
C GLN A 70 -0.97 8.12 2.62
N MET A 71 -1.02 7.52 1.43
CA MET A 71 -2.00 6.49 1.08
C MET A 71 -1.59 5.09 1.54
N GLU A 72 -0.43 4.95 2.19
CA GLU A 72 0.20 3.67 2.54
C GLU A 72 0.50 2.77 1.31
N ASP A 73 0.55 3.36 0.12
CA ASP A 73 0.96 2.71 -1.13
C ASP A 73 2.49 2.72 -1.23
N TYR A 74 3.12 1.89 -0.41
CA TYR A 74 4.58 1.79 -0.35
C TYR A 74 5.18 1.21 -1.64
N GLU A 75 4.42 0.38 -2.36
CA GLU A 75 4.80 -0.21 -3.65
C GLU A 75 4.99 0.88 -4.72
N SER A 76 4.18 1.94 -4.69
CA SER A 76 4.38 3.11 -5.56
C SER A 76 5.44 4.08 -5.04
N ALA A 77 5.54 4.26 -3.72
CA ALA A 77 6.45 5.23 -3.11
C ALA A 77 7.93 4.86 -3.24
N ILE A 78 8.26 3.59 -3.02
CA ILE A 78 9.64 3.08 -3.06
C ILE A 78 10.33 3.37 -4.41
N PRO A 79 9.80 2.96 -5.58
CA PRO A 79 10.47 3.20 -6.85
C PRO A 79 10.58 4.70 -7.18
N ALA A 80 9.68 5.54 -6.68
CA ALA A 80 9.80 6.99 -6.81
C ALA A 80 10.98 7.54 -6.00
N LEU A 81 11.14 7.11 -4.74
CA LEU A 81 12.29 7.49 -3.90
C LEU A 81 13.61 6.92 -4.42
N GLU A 82 13.62 5.70 -4.94
CA GLU A 82 14.81 5.11 -5.58
C GLU A 82 15.23 5.89 -6.83
N ARG A 83 14.26 6.38 -7.61
CA ARG A 83 14.53 7.28 -8.74
C ARG A 83 15.23 8.57 -8.28
N ILE A 84 14.83 9.14 -7.16
CA ILE A 84 15.49 10.33 -6.60
C ILE A 84 16.96 10.03 -6.26
N LEU A 85 17.22 8.86 -5.64
CA LEU A 85 18.59 8.42 -5.34
C LEU A 85 19.42 8.10 -6.59
N PHE A 86 18.79 7.67 -7.68
CA PHE A 86 19.47 7.48 -8.96
C PHE A 86 20.11 8.79 -9.47
N PHE A 87 19.43 9.92 -9.30
CA PHE A 87 19.96 11.23 -9.68
C PHE A 87 20.88 11.85 -8.61
N ASN A 88 20.58 11.62 -7.33
CA ASN A 88 21.40 12.09 -6.22
C ASN A 88 21.56 11.01 -5.14
N PRO A 89 22.66 10.24 -5.18
CA PRO A 89 22.86 9.10 -4.29
C PRO A 89 23.22 9.50 -2.84
N GLU A 90 23.58 10.76 -2.60
CA GLU A 90 24.06 11.25 -1.29
C GLU A 90 22.96 11.95 -0.49
N LEU A 91 21.78 11.31 -0.42
CA LEU A 91 20.62 11.81 0.33
C LEU A 91 20.29 10.89 1.52
N PRO A 92 20.91 11.11 2.69
CA PRO A 92 20.70 10.25 3.85
C PRO A 92 19.25 10.22 4.33
N ARG A 93 18.50 11.33 4.19
CA ARG A 93 17.07 11.36 4.52
C ARG A 93 16.25 10.41 3.64
N ILE A 94 16.50 10.39 2.33
CA ILE A 94 15.77 9.52 1.40
C ILE A 94 16.12 8.05 1.63
N LYS A 95 17.39 7.73 1.88
CA LYS A 95 17.82 6.37 2.27
C LYS A 95 17.13 5.91 3.55
N GLN A 96 17.08 6.77 4.57
CA GLN A 96 16.37 6.44 5.81
C GLN A 96 14.88 6.22 5.58
N GLU A 97 14.24 7.02 4.73
CA GLU A 97 12.83 6.86 4.39
C GLU A 97 12.57 5.54 3.67
N LEU A 98 13.37 5.19 2.66
CA LEU A 98 13.32 3.87 2.02
C LEU A 98 13.46 2.74 3.03
N GLY A 99 14.41 2.83 3.95
CA GLY A 99 14.58 1.85 5.02
C GLY A 99 13.32 1.66 5.87
N VAL A 100 12.61 2.75 6.19
CA VAL A 100 11.33 2.72 6.91
C VAL A 100 10.19 2.12 6.08
N LEU A 101 10.13 2.42 4.78
CA LEU A 101 9.14 1.83 3.89
C LEU A 101 9.33 0.32 3.72
N TYR A 102 10.57 -0.13 3.52
CA TYR A 102 10.87 -1.57 3.48
C TYR A 102 10.57 -2.28 4.80
N TYR A 103 10.79 -1.61 5.95
CA TYR A 103 10.37 -2.13 7.24
C TYR A 103 8.85 -2.34 7.31
N LYS A 104 8.06 -1.37 6.83
CA LYS A 104 6.59 -1.45 6.78
C LYS A 104 6.09 -2.59 5.89
N LEU A 105 6.85 -2.95 4.86
CA LEU A 105 6.61 -4.11 4.00
C LEU A 105 7.10 -5.44 4.59
N ASN A 106 7.65 -5.45 5.82
CA ASN A 106 8.33 -6.60 6.44
C ASN A 106 9.55 -7.09 5.66
N SER A 107 10.10 -6.28 4.75
CA SER A 107 11.33 -6.56 4.02
C SER A 107 12.54 -6.11 4.85
N TYR A 108 12.79 -6.84 5.92
CA TYR A 108 13.71 -6.47 6.98
C TYR A 108 15.17 -6.36 6.54
N GLU A 109 15.62 -7.19 5.61
CA GLU A 109 16.99 -7.13 5.08
C GLU A 109 17.22 -5.88 4.23
N MET A 110 16.25 -5.54 3.36
CA MET A 110 16.30 -4.29 2.59
C MET A 110 16.20 -3.07 3.51
N ALA A 111 15.35 -3.13 4.53
CA ALA A 111 15.25 -2.09 5.54
C ALA A 111 16.60 -1.87 6.23
N LYS A 112 17.25 -2.92 6.73
CA LYS A 112 18.59 -2.85 7.34
C LYS A 112 19.62 -2.24 6.39
N SER A 113 19.62 -2.66 5.12
CA SER A 113 20.56 -2.12 4.11
C SER A 113 20.41 -0.61 3.98
N TYR A 114 19.21 -0.12 3.66
CA TYR A 114 18.97 1.30 3.42
C TYR A 114 19.18 2.16 4.68
N LEU A 115 18.84 1.66 5.87
CA LEU A 115 19.08 2.37 7.13
C LEU A 115 20.58 2.50 7.43
N ASN A 116 21.37 1.45 7.21
CA ASN A 116 22.83 1.51 7.38
C ASN A 116 23.50 2.40 6.32
N ASP A 117 23.00 2.39 5.09
CA ASP A 117 23.50 3.26 4.02
C ASP A 117 23.22 4.75 4.32
N ALA A 118 22.07 5.05 4.96
CA ALA A 118 21.76 6.39 5.44
C ALA A 118 22.79 6.86 6.47
N LEU A 119 23.13 5.99 7.45
CA LEU A 119 24.11 6.27 8.50
C LEU A 119 25.56 6.40 8.00
N SER A 120 25.86 5.80 6.85
CA SER A 120 27.21 5.81 6.27
C SER A 120 27.52 7.07 5.45
N SER A 121 26.55 7.97 5.26
CA SER A 121 26.73 9.19 4.46
C SER A 121 27.61 10.22 5.19
N ARG A 122 28.32 11.09 4.45
CA ARG A 122 29.35 11.98 5.02
C ARG A 122 28.82 12.98 6.07
N ASN A 123 27.60 13.49 5.88
CA ASN A 123 26.96 14.48 6.75
C ASN A 123 25.51 14.06 7.03
N VAL A 124 25.30 13.29 8.10
CA VAL A 124 23.97 12.79 8.47
C VAL A 124 23.34 13.70 9.52
N PRO A 125 22.16 14.30 9.27
CA PRO A 125 21.43 15.03 10.30
C PRO A 125 21.08 14.12 11.49
N GLN A 126 21.13 14.64 12.72
CA GLN A 126 20.87 13.84 13.92
C GLN A 126 19.49 13.15 13.90
N GLU A 127 18.47 13.83 13.39
CA GLU A 127 17.12 13.27 13.20
C GLU A 127 17.13 11.98 12.36
N VAL A 128 17.96 11.94 11.30
CA VAL A 128 18.10 10.77 10.43
C VAL A 128 18.79 9.63 11.20
N VAL A 129 19.82 9.96 12.00
CA VAL A 129 20.51 8.97 12.85
C VAL A 129 19.54 8.35 13.86
N ASP A 130 18.80 9.19 14.58
CA ASP A 130 17.88 8.76 15.62
C ASP A 130 16.77 7.86 15.03
N ASN A 131 16.20 8.26 13.89
CA ASN A 131 15.16 7.50 13.23
C ASN A 131 15.71 6.18 12.65
N ALA A 132 16.89 6.20 12.04
CA ALA A 132 17.51 4.99 11.51
C ALA A 132 17.76 3.95 12.61
N ASN A 133 18.35 4.36 13.73
CA ASN A 133 18.62 3.48 14.87
C ASN A 133 17.33 2.94 15.49
N LYS A 134 16.29 3.77 15.65
CA LYS A 134 14.97 3.33 16.13
C LYS A 134 14.40 2.17 15.32
N TYR A 135 14.56 2.18 14.01
CA TYR A 135 14.08 1.09 13.16
C TYR A 135 15.04 -0.10 13.14
N LEU A 136 16.35 0.12 13.15
CA LEU A 136 17.33 -0.96 13.26
C LEU A 136 17.14 -1.80 14.53
N GLU A 137 16.86 -1.18 15.67
CA GLU A 137 16.54 -1.86 16.93
C GLU A 137 15.31 -2.77 16.83
N LYS A 138 14.30 -2.36 16.06
CA LYS A 138 13.07 -3.17 15.87
C LYS A 138 13.26 -4.40 14.98
N ILE A 139 14.36 -4.46 14.21
CA ILE A 139 14.68 -5.57 13.30
C ILE A 139 15.68 -6.55 13.95
N GLN A 140 16.15 -6.27 15.17
CA GLN A 140 17.08 -7.14 15.91
C GLN A 140 16.43 -8.45 16.33
#